data_AF-A0A3N5Z268-F1
#
_entry.id   AF-A0A3N5Z268-F1
#
_cell.length_a   1.000
_cell.length_b   1.000
_cell.length_c   1.000
_cell.angle_alpha   90.00
_cell.angle_beta   90.00
_cell.angle_gamma   90.00
#
_symmetry.space_group_name_H-M   'P 1'
#
loop_
_entity.id
_entity.type
_entity.pdbx_description
1 polymer ?
#
loop_
_entity_poly.entity_id
_entity_poly.type
_entity_poly.pdbx_seq_one_letter_code
_entity_poly.pdbx_strand_id
1 'polypeptide(L)'
;MARVLPLGWDTPEAAMHAIKKSAAIVFVLAGCASVLDAAADPRKAFVENWEGARVAVRRTLHALVYDEHGRAGSVTRGRHEGLTVVTPLGMYFQFDGRDNESDLIGFDAPRMLTAVSDKYRRARALDVGSYQRIEPLMLARYEPGTEFVVQGVRVDRDRVRFYLAYGEEAGGDPEEVETFLTVQWPQVLSPAFSERAEIERLVGQFLAVAEQP
;
A
#
# COMPACT_ATOMS: atom_id res chain seq x y z
N MET A 1 -16.35 79.36 -7.29
CA MET A 1 -17.43 79.60 -8.27
C MET A 1 -18.27 78.35 -8.36
N ALA A 2 -19.59 78.52 -8.19
CA ALA A 2 -20.60 77.47 -8.01
C ALA A 2 -21.26 77.03 -9.32
N ARG A 3 -21.79 75.79 -9.36
CA ARG A 3 -22.99 75.32 -10.12
C ARG A 3 -23.19 73.83 -9.77
N VAL A 4 -24.13 73.44 -8.90
CA VAL A 4 -25.61 73.35 -9.04
C VAL A 4 -26.03 72.30 -10.10
N LEU A 5 -26.59 71.19 -9.58
CA LEU A 5 -27.29 70.09 -10.28
C LEU A 5 -28.59 70.56 -10.96
N PRO A 6 -29.21 69.72 -11.83
CA PRO A 6 -30.44 69.09 -11.33
C PRO A 6 -30.72 67.65 -11.80
N LEU A 7 -31.53 67.00 -10.96
CA LEU A 7 -32.31 65.78 -11.18
C LEU A 7 -33.28 65.91 -12.37
N GLY A 8 -33.56 64.78 -13.03
CA GLY A 8 -34.76 64.55 -13.82
C GLY A 8 -35.22 63.11 -13.63
N TRP A 9 -36.44 62.95 -13.13
CA TRP A 9 -37.17 61.69 -12.94
C TRP A 9 -38.01 61.38 -14.19
N ASP A 10 -38.39 60.10 -14.36
CA ASP A 10 -39.71 59.60 -14.82
C ASP A 10 -39.62 58.32 -15.68
N THR A 11 -39.96 57.19 -15.06
CA THR A 11 -40.65 55.99 -15.64
C THR A 11 -42.11 56.36 -16.02
N PRO A 12 -42.95 55.57 -16.78
CA PRO A 12 -42.98 54.10 -16.93
C PRO A 12 -43.50 53.56 -18.31
N GLU A 13 -43.75 52.23 -18.38
CA GLU A 13 -44.69 51.51 -19.28
C GLU A 13 -44.51 51.60 -20.82
N ALA A 14 -44.92 50.66 -21.67
CA ALA A 14 -45.25 49.25 -21.65
C ALA A 14 -45.48 48.93 -23.13
N ALA A 15 -44.84 47.89 -23.69
CA ALA A 15 -45.29 47.30 -24.96
C ALA A 15 -44.80 45.86 -25.10
N MET A 16 -45.54 45.02 -24.39
CA MET A 16 -45.83 43.63 -24.67
C MET A 16 -45.82 43.29 -26.17
N HIS A 17 -44.94 42.39 -26.61
CA HIS A 17 -45.17 41.59 -27.81
C HIS A 17 -44.81 40.13 -27.55
N ALA A 18 -45.87 39.32 -27.54
CA ALA A 18 -45.87 37.89 -27.40
C ALA A 18 -45.10 37.19 -28.53
N ILE A 19 -44.15 36.31 -28.18
CA ILE A 19 -43.62 35.30 -29.10
C ILE A 19 -43.71 33.93 -28.43
N LYS A 20 -44.82 33.27 -28.78
CA LYS A 20 -45.03 31.85 -29.11
C LYS A 20 -43.95 30.85 -28.65
N LYS A 21 -44.41 30.00 -27.72
CA LYS A 21 -44.25 28.53 -27.61
C LYS A 21 -43.19 27.84 -28.50
N SER A 22 -42.46 26.95 -27.82
CA SER A 22 -41.80 25.74 -28.34
C SER A 22 -40.35 25.92 -28.80
N ALA A 23 -39.42 25.73 -27.86
CA ALA A 23 -38.09 25.21 -28.17
C ALA A 23 -37.74 24.16 -27.11
N ALA A 24 -37.53 22.94 -27.60
CA ALA A 24 -37.36 21.73 -26.82
C ALA A 24 -36.22 21.85 -25.81
N ILE A 25 -36.49 21.49 -24.56
CA ILE A 25 -35.46 21.14 -23.58
C ILE A 25 -34.87 19.83 -24.09
N VAL A 26 -33.76 19.92 -24.83
CA VAL A 26 -32.88 18.77 -25.06
C VAL A 26 -32.18 18.52 -23.73
N PHE A 27 -32.77 17.65 -22.90
CA PHE A 27 -32.05 16.98 -21.84
C PHE A 27 -30.98 16.12 -22.54
N VAL A 28 -29.79 16.70 -22.74
CA VAL A 28 -28.58 15.89 -22.88
C VAL A 28 -28.38 15.28 -21.51
N LEU A 29 -29.05 14.15 -21.27
CA LEU A 29 -28.51 13.13 -20.39
C LEU A 29 -27.14 12.82 -20.98
N ALA A 30 -26.13 13.53 -20.49
CA ALA A 30 -24.79 13.02 -20.40
C ALA A 30 -24.95 11.75 -19.55
N GLY A 31 -25.32 10.67 -20.23
CA GLY A 31 -25.06 9.35 -19.72
C GLY A 31 -23.57 9.38 -19.49
N CYS A 32 -23.19 9.45 -18.21
CA CYS A 32 -21.97 8.79 -17.80
C CYS A 32 -22.08 7.43 -18.44
N ALA A 33 -21.38 7.24 -19.55
CA ALA A 33 -20.91 5.94 -19.93
C ALA A 33 -20.01 5.55 -18.77
N SER A 34 -20.63 5.08 -17.68
CA SER A 34 -20.01 4.09 -16.84
C SER A 34 -19.65 3.03 -17.83
N VAL A 35 -18.38 3.04 -18.22
CA VAL A 35 -17.72 1.90 -18.82
C VAL A 35 -18.07 0.80 -17.84
N LEU A 36 -19.09 0.01 -18.20
CA LEU A 36 -19.37 -1.27 -17.59
C LEU A 36 -18.18 -2.10 -18.03
N ASP A 37 -17.06 -1.89 -17.33
CA ASP A 37 -15.89 -2.72 -17.47
C ASP A 37 -16.31 -4.06 -16.88
N ALA A 38 -16.86 -4.87 -17.78
CA ALA A 38 -17.44 -6.15 -17.46
C ALA A 38 -16.30 -7.03 -16.94
N ALA A 39 -16.27 -7.17 -15.61
CA ALA A 39 -15.49 -8.14 -14.86
C ALA A 39 -13.96 -8.00 -15.01
N ALA A 40 -13.41 -6.80 -14.85
CA ALA A 40 -12.03 -6.72 -14.38
C ALA A 40 -11.96 -7.43 -13.01
N ASP A 41 -11.08 -8.43 -12.87
CA ASP A 41 -10.86 -9.11 -11.59
C ASP A 41 -10.53 -8.04 -10.53
N PRO A 42 -11.34 -7.87 -9.48
CA PRO A 42 -11.17 -6.81 -8.50
C PRO A 42 -9.80 -6.88 -7.80
N ARG A 43 -9.19 -8.08 -7.71
CA ARG A 43 -7.84 -8.25 -7.18
C ARG A 43 -6.79 -7.71 -8.14
N LYS A 44 -6.94 -8.00 -9.44
CA LYS A 44 -6.04 -7.49 -10.48
C LYS A 44 -6.08 -5.97 -10.54
N ALA A 45 -7.28 -5.39 -10.59
CA ALA A 45 -7.45 -3.94 -10.59
C ALA A 45 -6.88 -3.27 -9.33
N PHE A 46 -6.95 -3.94 -8.18
CA PHE A 46 -6.32 -3.47 -6.96
C PHE A 46 -4.79 -3.49 -7.04
N VAL A 47 -4.19 -4.59 -7.52
CA VAL A 47 -2.73 -4.69 -7.72
C VAL A 47 -2.24 -3.61 -8.68
N GLU A 48 -2.87 -3.47 -9.85
CA GLU A 48 -2.53 -2.47 -10.86
C GLU A 48 -2.62 -1.02 -10.36
N ASN A 49 -3.52 -0.74 -9.41
CA ASN A 49 -3.66 0.59 -8.83
C ASN A 49 -2.56 0.94 -7.81
N TRP A 50 -1.89 -0.07 -7.24
CA TRP A 50 -0.85 0.12 -6.23
C TRP A 50 0.55 -0.05 -6.80
N GLU A 51 0.76 -0.96 -7.75
CA GLU A 51 2.08 -1.15 -8.37
C GLU A 51 2.57 0.12 -9.08
N GLY A 52 3.82 0.49 -8.84
CA GLY A 52 4.42 1.73 -9.31
C GLY A 52 3.99 2.99 -8.53
N ALA A 53 3.05 2.88 -7.58
CA ALA A 53 2.65 4.02 -6.77
C ALA A 53 3.80 4.49 -5.86
N ARG A 54 4.05 5.79 -5.85
CA ARG A 54 4.93 6.44 -4.87
C ARG A 54 4.17 6.57 -3.56
N VAL A 55 4.77 6.10 -2.47
CA VAL A 55 4.16 6.12 -1.14
C VAL A 55 5.15 6.67 -0.11
N ALA A 56 4.65 7.50 0.80
CA ALA A 56 5.39 7.96 1.96
C ALA A 56 4.95 7.20 3.22
N VAL A 57 5.91 6.80 4.04
CA VAL A 57 5.64 6.16 5.33
C VAL A 57 4.95 7.16 6.27
N ARG A 58 3.85 6.76 6.90
CA ARG A 58 3.12 7.49 7.94
C ARG A 58 3.41 6.99 9.35
N ARG A 59 3.70 5.70 9.47
CA ARG A 59 4.03 5.03 10.73
C ARG A 59 5.22 4.12 10.51
N THR A 60 6.12 4.07 11.49
CA THR A 60 7.38 3.35 11.37
C THR A 60 7.18 1.92 10.88
N LEU A 61 7.88 1.55 9.80
CA LEU A 61 7.98 0.17 9.34
C LEU A 61 9.27 -0.45 9.84
N HIS A 62 9.21 -1.72 10.17
CA HIS A 62 10.37 -2.49 10.63
C HIS A 62 10.72 -3.55 9.61
N ALA A 63 12.00 -3.71 9.33
CA ALA A 63 12.52 -4.83 8.54
C ALA A 63 13.71 -5.48 9.23
N LEU A 64 13.88 -6.77 9.02
CA LEU A 64 15.05 -7.52 9.42
C LEU A 64 16.05 -7.55 8.27
N VAL A 65 17.27 -7.11 8.53
CA VAL A 65 18.40 -7.32 7.62
C VAL A 65 19.21 -8.51 8.12
N TYR A 66 19.42 -9.50 7.26
CA TYR A 66 20.10 -10.74 7.61
C TYR A 66 20.94 -11.30 6.48
N ASP A 67 21.95 -12.08 6.84
CA ASP A 67 22.65 -12.94 5.90
C ASP A 67 22.02 -14.32 5.94
N GLU A 68 21.79 -14.87 4.75
CA GLU A 68 21.25 -16.21 4.56
C GLU A 68 22.35 -17.14 4.07
N HIS A 69 22.66 -18.16 4.84
CA HIS A 69 23.67 -19.16 4.52
C HIS A 69 22.96 -20.41 4.02
N GLY A 70 23.11 -20.70 2.73
CA GLY A 70 22.48 -21.82 2.05
C GLY A 70 23.26 -23.14 2.18
N ARG A 71 22.61 -24.20 1.69
CA ARG A 71 23.06 -25.60 1.77
C ARG A 71 24.46 -25.87 1.21
N ALA A 72 24.89 -25.17 0.16
CA ALA A 72 26.15 -25.41 -0.54
C ALA A 72 27.29 -24.48 -0.09
N GLY A 73 27.14 -23.81 1.06
CA GLY A 73 28.07 -22.76 1.50
C GLY A 73 27.91 -21.44 0.75
N SER A 74 26.86 -21.31 -0.08
CA SER A 74 26.45 -20.03 -0.64
C SER A 74 25.98 -19.12 0.49
N VAL A 75 26.40 -17.85 0.46
CA VAL A 75 25.92 -16.84 1.40
C VAL A 75 25.27 -15.74 0.60
N THR A 76 23.97 -15.57 0.76
CA THR A 76 23.23 -14.43 0.23
C THR A 76 23.21 -13.37 1.31
N ARG A 77 23.94 -12.28 1.08
CA ARG A 77 24.14 -11.24 2.09
C ARG A 77 23.10 -10.14 1.99
N GLY A 78 22.81 -9.51 3.12
CA GLY A 78 21.98 -8.30 3.17
C GLY A 78 20.56 -8.53 2.65
N ARG A 79 19.97 -9.69 2.96
CA ARG A 79 18.54 -9.94 2.68
C ARG A 79 17.69 -9.12 3.61
N HIS A 80 16.61 -8.56 3.08
CA HIS A 80 15.67 -7.74 3.84
C HIS A 80 14.32 -8.45 3.94
N GLU A 81 13.74 -8.50 5.15
CA GLU A 81 12.39 -9.03 5.39
C GLU A 81 11.55 -7.97 6.11
N GLY A 82 10.46 -7.53 5.51
CA GLY A 82 9.47 -6.70 6.18
C GLY A 82 8.84 -7.42 7.36
N LEU A 83 8.88 -6.83 8.55
CA LEU A 83 8.34 -7.45 9.76
C LEU A 83 6.94 -6.95 10.10
N THR A 84 6.56 -5.76 9.64
CA THR A 84 5.31 -5.12 10.07
C THR A 84 4.10 -5.84 9.47
N VAL A 85 3.26 -6.39 10.35
CA VAL A 85 1.96 -6.97 10.00
C VAL A 85 0.85 -6.14 10.64
N VAL A 86 -0.10 -5.70 9.83
CA VAL A 86 -1.32 -5.01 10.26
C VAL A 86 -2.53 -5.90 10.05
N THR A 87 -3.45 -5.85 11.01
CA THR A 87 -4.73 -6.56 11.00
C THR A 87 -5.85 -5.57 11.35
N PRO A 88 -7.12 -5.91 11.14
CA PRO A 88 -8.24 -5.13 11.67
C PRO A 88 -8.21 -4.94 13.19
N LEU A 89 -7.56 -5.84 13.93
CA LEU A 89 -7.52 -5.84 15.40
C LEU A 89 -6.30 -5.11 15.99
N GLY A 90 -5.32 -4.76 15.17
CA GLY A 90 -4.06 -4.15 15.62
C GLY A 90 -2.88 -4.50 14.74
N MET A 91 -1.68 -4.38 15.30
CA MET A 91 -0.43 -4.69 14.59
C MET A 91 0.48 -5.60 15.41
N TYR A 92 1.32 -6.36 14.73
CA TYR A 92 2.38 -7.18 15.32
C TYR A 92 3.55 -7.29 14.34
N PHE A 93 4.61 -7.96 14.77
CA PHE A 93 5.79 -8.25 13.97
C PHE A 93 5.83 -9.74 13.64
N GLN A 94 6.10 -10.06 12.37
CA GLN A 94 6.26 -11.43 11.91
C GLN A 94 7.54 -11.58 11.10
N PHE A 95 8.30 -12.63 11.39
CA PHE A 95 9.30 -13.15 10.47
C PHE A 95 8.80 -14.48 9.91
N ASP A 96 8.67 -14.56 8.59
CA ASP A 96 8.21 -15.77 7.90
C ASP A 96 9.25 -16.88 8.07
N GLY A 97 8.79 -18.07 8.48
CA GLY A 97 9.64 -19.22 8.63
C GLY A 97 10.27 -19.69 7.32
N ARG A 98 11.47 -20.27 7.40
CA ARG A 98 12.18 -20.91 6.28
C ARG A 98 12.49 -22.37 6.60
N ASP A 99 12.74 -23.21 5.59
CA ASP A 99 13.12 -24.62 5.79
C ASP A 99 12.20 -25.43 6.73
N ASN A 100 10.88 -25.25 6.62
CA ASN A 100 9.84 -25.85 7.48
C ASN A 100 9.81 -25.34 8.93
N GLU A 101 10.60 -24.31 9.25
CA GLU A 101 10.42 -23.60 10.51
C GLU A 101 9.11 -22.84 10.51
N SER A 102 8.44 -22.80 11.67
CA SER A 102 7.24 -21.99 11.83
C SER A 102 7.54 -20.48 11.78
N ASP A 103 6.53 -19.68 11.45
CA ASP A 103 6.63 -18.23 11.57
C ASP A 103 6.96 -17.81 13.01
N LEU A 104 7.74 -16.73 13.15
CA LEU A 104 8.00 -16.09 14.43
C LEU A 104 7.12 -14.85 14.55
N ILE A 105 6.30 -14.80 15.60
CA ILE A 105 5.37 -13.70 15.86
C ILE A 105 5.76 -13.01 17.17
N GLY A 106 5.75 -11.68 17.19
CA GLY A 106 6.05 -10.89 18.38
C GLY A 106 5.42 -9.51 18.34
N PHE A 107 5.37 -8.83 19.48
CA PHE A 107 4.81 -7.48 19.61
C PHE A 107 5.88 -6.41 19.85
N ASP A 108 7.15 -6.81 19.86
CA ASP A 108 8.30 -5.97 20.14
C ASP A 108 9.39 -6.28 19.11
N ALA A 109 9.66 -5.33 18.21
CA ALA A 109 10.56 -5.54 17.08
C ALA A 109 12.00 -5.88 17.51
N PRO A 110 12.62 -5.20 18.49
CA PRO A 110 13.88 -5.64 19.10
C PRO A 110 13.91 -7.09 19.55
N ARG A 111 12.82 -7.61 20.13
CA ARG A 111 12.76 -9.03 20.55
C ARG A 111 12.71 -9.99 19.37
N MET A 112 12.22 -9.54 18.21
CA MET A 112 12.21 -10.36 17.00
C MET A 112 13.62 -10.71 16.55
N LEU A 113 14.56 -9.76 16.59
CA LEU A 113 15.97 -10.00 16.26
C LEU A 113 16.55 -11.16 17.09
N THR A 114 16.34 -11.11 18.41
CA THR A 114 16.79 -12.15 19.34
C THR A 114 16.08 -13.48 19.07
N ALA A 115 14.78 -13.47 18.84
CA ALA A 115 13.99 -14.68 18.57
C ALA A 115 14.45 -15.38 17.28
N VAL A 116 14.69 -14.63 16.20
CA VAL A 116 15.23 -15.17 14.94
C VAL A 116 16.63 -15.74 15.16
N SER A 117 17.50 -14.99 15.85
CA SER A 117 18.86 -15.46 16.17
C SER A 117 18.84 -16.76 16.98
N ASP A 118 18.00 -16.84 18.01
CA ASP A 118 17.88 -18.04 18.84
C ASP A 118 17.33 -19.24 18.08
N LYS A 119 16.33 -19.04 17.23
CA LYS A 119 15.70 -20.10 16.46
C LYS A 119 16.66 -20.71 15.43
N TYR A 120 17.27 -19.86 14.60
CA TYR A 120 18.14 -20.33 13.51
C TYR A 120 19.58 -20.64 13.94
N ARG A 121 19.98 -20.32 15.17
CA ARG A 121 21.25 -20.78 15.77
C ARG A 121 21.21 -22.24 16.22
N ARG A 122 20.05 -22.73 16.71
CA ARG A 122 19.90 -24.06 17.34
C ARG A 122 19.86 -25.22 16.35
N ALA A 123 19.56 -24.97 15.07
CA ALA A 123 19.53 -25.99 14.02
C ALA A 123 20.89 -26.69 13.76
N ARG A 124 21.99 -26.19 14.34
CA ARG A 124 23.35 -26.72 14.15
C ARG A 124 23.64 -28.08 14.83
N ALA A 125 22.80 -28.55 15.74
CA ALA A 125 23.28 -29.53 16.72
C ALA A 125 23.08 -31.02 16.36
N LEU A 126 22.14 -31.40 15.47
CA LEU A 126 21.71 -32.81 15.42
C LEU A 126 21.39 -33.44 14.05
N ASP A 127 21.39 -32.71 12.93
CA ASP A 127 21.02 -33.32 11.63
C ASP A 127 22.06 -33.06 10.55
N VAL A 128 22.78 -34.06 10.05
CA VAL A 128 23.85 -33.90 9.03
C VAL A 128 23.30 -33.48 7.63
N GLY A 129 22.05 -33.03 7.54
CA GLY A 129 21.38 -32.60 6.31
C GLY A 129 21.14 -31.09 6.27
N SER A 130 21.79 -30.43 5.31
CA SER A 130 21.32 -29.19 4.63
C SER A 130 20.42 -28.23 5.41
N TYR A 131 20.99 -27.43 6.30
CA TYR A 131 20.26 -26.35 6.98
C TYR A 131 20.58 -25.00 6.33
N GLN A 132 19.53 -24.20 6.09
CA GLN A 132 19.66 -22.77 5.88
C GLN A 132 19.88 -22.08 7.23
N ARG A 133 20.99 -21.37 7.38
CA ARG A 133 21.24 -20.55 8.57
C ARG A 133 20.90 -19.11 8.27
N ILE A 134 20.08 -18.52 9.13
CA ILE A 134 19.78 -17.09 9.11
C ILE A 134 20.65 -16.41 10.17
N GLU A 135 21.42 -15.42 9.76
CA GLU A 135 22.27 -14.60 10.61
C GLU A 135 21.74 -13.17 10.64
N PRO A 136 20.91 -12.82 11.63
CA PRO A 136 20.36 -11.48 11.73
C PRO A 136 21.47 -10.46 11.98
N LEU A 137 21.52 -9.41 11.15
CA LEU A 137 22.53 -8.37 11.24
C LEU A 137 21.99 -7.17 12.02
N MET A 138 20.82 -6.66 11.61
CA MET A 138 20.21 -5.50 12.23
C MET A 138 18.71 -5.42 11.99
N LEU A 139 18.05 -4.56 12.76
CA LEU A 139 16.67 -4.18 12.56
C LEU A 139 16.63 -2.80 11.89
N ALA A 140 16.26 -2.77 10.61
CA ALA A 140 16.02 -1.54 9.88
C ALA A 140 14.70 -0.90 10.34
N ARG A 141 14.69 0.43 10.42
CA ARG A 141 13.55 1.26 10.80
C ARG A 141 13.33 2.32 9.75
N TYR A 142 12.14 2.34 9.17
CA TYR A 142 11.75 3.32 8.17
C TYR A 142 10.78 4.30 8.82
N GLU A 143 11.25 5.50 9.08
CA GLU A 143 10.52 6.50 9.85
C GLU A 143 9.49 7.25 8.98
N PRO A 144 8.47 7.90 9.58
CA PRO A 144 7.51 8.70 8.84
C PRO A 144 8.18 9.74 7.93
N GLY A 145 7.67 9.87 6.71
CA GLY A 145 8.23 10.71 5.64
C GLY A 145 9.22 9.98 4.73
N THR A 146 9.65 8.75 5.07
CA THR A 146 10.45 7.94 4.14
C THR A 146 9.62 7.59 2.90
N GLU A 147 10.15 7.87 1.71
CA GLU A 147 9.47 7.60 0.44
C GLU A 147 9.91 6.26 -0.15
N PHE A 148 8.94 5.54 -0.72
CA PHE A 148 9.11 4.27 -1.41
C PHE A 148 8.30 4.26 -2.70
N VAL A 149 8.67 3.36 -3.60
CA VAL A 149 7.80 2.90 -4.69
C VAL A 149 7.31 1.51 -4.33
N VAL A 150 6.01 1.27 -4.55
CA VAL A 150 5.42 -0.06 -4.43
C VAL A 150 5.81 -0.86 -5.68
N GLN A 151 6.82 -1.72 -5.56
CA GLN A 151 7.30 -2.56 -6.68
C GLN A 151 6.31 -3.66 -7.06
N GLY A 152 5.55 -4.15 -6.07
CA GLY A 152 4.65 -5.26 -6.28
C GLY A 152 3.58 -5.35 -5.21
N VAL A 153 2.41 -5.89 -5.57
CA VAL A 153 1.38 -6.26 -4.60
C VAL A 153 0.99 -7.71 -4.77
N ARG A 154 1.17 -8.50 -3.71
CA ARG A 154 0.77 -9.91 -3.69
C ARG A 154 -0.46 -10.10 -2.83
N VAL A 155 -1.52 -10.63 -3.44
CA VAL A 155 -2.76 -11.01 -2.76
C VAL A 155 -2.78 -12.53 -2.60
N ASP A 156 -2.51 -13.01 -1.39
CA ASP A 156 -2.64 -14.41 -1.03
C ASP A 156 -4.07 -14.70 -0.51
N ARG A 157 -4.29 -15.88 0.08
CA ARG A 157 -5.62 -16.32 0.54
C ARG A 157 -6.18 -15.45 1.66
N ASP A 158 -5.34 -15.02 2.58
CA ASP A 158 -5.68 -14.30 3.81
C ASP A 158 -4.72 -13.13 4.09
N ARG A 159 -3.82 -12.82 3.15
CA ARG A 159 -2.77 -11.81 3.29
C ARG A 159 -2.67 -10.96 2.04
N VAL A 160 -2.33 -9.69 2.21
CA VAL A 160 -1.91 -8.79 1.13
C VAL A 160 -0.55 -8.21 1.49
N ARG A 161 0.44 -8.36 0.62
CA ARG A 161 1.81 -7.85 0.82
C ARG A 161 2.12 -6.76 -0.18
N PHE A 162 2.62 -5.64 0.33
CA PHE A 162 3.10 -4.51 -0.46
C PHE A 162 4.62 -4.50 -0.39
N TYR A 163 5.27 -4.79 -1.51
CA TYR A 163 6.73 -4.80 -1.62
C TYR A 163 7.21 -3.38 -1.92
N LEU A 164 8.10 -2.86 -1.09
CA LEU A 164 8.54 -1.47 -1.09
C LEU A 164 10.04 -1.41 -1.41
N ALA A 165 10.42 -0.54 -2.34
CA ALA A 165 11.81 -0.26 -2.69
C ALA A 165 12.09 1.24 -2.73
N TYR A 166 13.33 1.62 -2.46
CA TYR A 166 13.77 3.01 -2.55
C TYR A 166 13.91 3.45 -4.01
N GLY A 167 13.67 4.74 -4.28
CA GLY A 167 14.04 5.38 -5.55
C GLY A 167 12.94 5.46 -6.61
N GLU A 168 13.27 6.08 -7.75
CA GLU A 168 12.34 6.35 -8.86
C GLU A 168 12.20 5.19 -9.86
N GLU A 169 13.02 4.15 -9.75
CA GLU A 169 13.06 3.04 -10.71
C GLU A 169 12.09 1.92 -10.29
N ALA A 170 10.81 2.13 -10.58
CA ALA A 170 9.84 1.05 -10.70
C ALA A 170 10.32 0.14 -11.85
N GLY A 171 10.89 -1.02 -11.54
CA GLY A 171 11.50 -1.91 -12.55
C GLY A 171 12.90 -2.45 -12.22
N GLY A 172 13.45 -2.17 -11.04
CA GLY A 172 14.63 -2.85 -10.50
C GLY A 172 14.44 -4.36 -10.30
N ASP A 173 15.52 -5.08 -10.03
CA ASP A 173 15.48 -6.51 -9.75
C ASP A 173 14.53 -6.76 -8.54
N PRO A 174 13.59 -7.73 -8.59
CA PRO A 174 12.77 -8.10 -7.43
C PRO A 174 13.59 -8.52 -6.19
N GLU A 175 14.90 -8.76 -6.32
CA GLU A 175 15.81 -8.92 -5.17
C GLU A 175 16.16 -7.62 -4.43
N GLU A 176 15.87 -6.45 -5.02
CA GLU A 176 16.06 -5.11 -4.44
C GLU A 176 14.85 -4.65 -3.60
N VAL A 177 14.02 -5.60 -3.14
CA VAL A 177 12.98 -5.30 -2.16
C VAL A 177 13.63 -4.96 -0.82
N GLU A 178 13.43 -3.73 -0.39
CA GLU A 178 13.99 -3.19 0.84
C GLU A 178 13.15 -3.57 2.07
N THR A 179 11.83 -3.62 1.90
CA THR A 179 10.91 -4.00 2.96
C THR A 179 9.54 -4.33 2.37
N PHE A 180 8.64 -4.83 3.20
CA PHE A 180 7.24 -4.97 2.84
C PHE A 180 6.31 -4.71 4.01
N LEU A 181 5.11 -4.24 3.70
CA LEU A 181 3.99 -4.15 4.64
C LEU A 181 3.04 -5.31 4.37
N THR A 182 2.70 -6.08 5.40
CA THR A 182 1.69 -7.16 5.30
C THR A 182 0.39 -6.73 5.95
N VAL A 183 -0.71 -6.83 5.22
CA VAL A 183 -2.06 -6.80 5.77
C VAL A 183 -2.54 -8.24 5.92
N GLN A 184 -2.75 -8.69 7.16
CA GLN A 184 -3.26 -10.02 7.48
C GLN A 184 -4.75 -9.91 7.83
N TRP A 185 -5.55 -10.75 7.17
CA TRP A 185 -6.98 -10.88 7.41
C TRP A 185 -7.28 -12.08 8.30
N PRO A 186 -8.27 -12.00 9.22
CA PRO A 186 -8.61 -13.12 10.12
C PRO A 186 -9.29 -14.29 9.42
N GLN A 187 -9.81 -14.06 8.20
CA GLN A 187 -10.47 -15.07 7.38
C GLN A 187 -9.94 -15.02 5.94
N VAL A 188 -10.30 -16.03 5.17
CA VAL A 188 -10.00 -16.05 3.73
C VAL A 188 -10.67 -14.84 3.06
N LEU A 189 -9.90 -14.12 2.26
CA LEU A 189 -10.39 -13.02 1.45
C LEU A 189 -11.44 -13.52 0.47
N SER A 190 -12.55 -12.79 0.39
CA SER A 190 -13.63 -13.14 -0.51
C SER A 190 -13.15 -13.21 -1.97
N PRO A 191 -13.72 -14.08 -2.82
CA PRO A 191 -13.40 -14.08 -4.25
C PRO A 191 -13.69 -12.74 -4.93
N ALA A 192 -14.74 -12.04 -4.48
CA ALA A 192 -15.10 -10.70 -4.95
C ALA A 192 -14.21 -9.57 -4.37
N PHE A 193 -13.31 -9.90 -3.45
CA PHE A 193 -12.41 -8.97 -2.77
C PHE A 193 -13.13 -7.79 -2.10
N SER A 194 -14.26 -8.06 -1.44
CA SER A 194 -15.06 -7.06 -0.70
C SER A 194 -14.30 -6.39 0.45
N GLU A 195 -13.23 -7.00 0.93
CA GLU A 195 -12.34 -6.47 1.97
C GLU A 195 -11.47 -5.31 1.49
N ARG A 196 -11.40 -5.06 0.17
CA ARG A 196 -10.52 -4.06 -0.46
C ARG A 196 -10.50 -2.72 0.26
N ALA A 197 -11.66 -2.11 0.49
CA ALA A 197 -11.74 -0.77 1.08
C ALA A 197 -11.14 -0.72 2.49
N GLU A 198 -11.32 -1.79 3.27
CA GLU A 198 -10.77 -1.88 4.62
C GLU A 198 -9.27 -2.20 4.61
N ILE A 199 -8.81 -3.01 3.65
CA ILE A 199 -7.37 -3.22 3.41
C ILE A 199 -6.69 -1.89 3.05
N GLU A 200 -7.25 -1.12 2.11
CA GLU A 200 -6.74 0.21 1.74
C GLU A 200 -6.74 1.16 2.93
N ARG A 201 -7.78 1.12 3.76
CA ARG A 201 -7.84 1.91 5.01
C ARG A 201 -6.72 1.52 5.98
N LEU A 202 -6.43 0.23 6.15
CA LEU A 202 -5.35 -0.25 7.02
C LEU A 202 -3.98 0.17 6.48
N VAL A 203 -3.76 0.00 5.18
CA VAL A 203 -2.53 0.44 4.49
C VAL A 203 -2.36 1.95 4.65
N GLY A 204 -3.44 2.73 4.49
CA GLY A 204 -3.48 4.19 4.64
C GLY A 204 -3.04 4.73 6.01
N GLN A 205 -3.00 3.87 7.03
CA GLN A 205 -2.44 4.21 8.35
C GLN A 205 -0.91 4.20 8.36
N PHE A 206 -0.29 3.40 7.49
CA PHE A 206 1.15 3.18 7.41
C PHE A 206 1.78 3.83 6.19
N LEU A 207 1.04 3.95 5.09
CA LEU A 207 1.50 4.48 3.82
C LEU A 207 0.53 5.55 3.34
N ALA A 208 1.04 6.66 2.81
CA ALA A 208 0.28 7.66 2.09
C ALA A 208 0.73 7.65 0.64
N VAL A 209 -0.20 7.54 -0.31
CA VAL A 209 0.14 7.74 -1.73
C VAL A 209 0.59 9.19 -1.89
N ALA A 210 1.81 9.39 -2.39
CA ALA A 210 2.32 10.70 -2.71
C ALA A 210 1.55 11.22 -3.93
N GLU A 211 1.03 12.44 -3.85
CA GLU A 211 0.46 13.10 -5.03
C GLU A 211 1.58 13.25 -6.06
N GLN A 212 1.35 12.77 -7.28
CA GLN A 212 2.27 13.01 -8.39
C GLN A 212 2.38 14.54 -8.57
N PRO A 213 3.60 15.11 -8.51
CA PRO A 213 3.79 16.56 -8.69
C PRO A 213 3.40 17.04 -10.09
#